data_AF-R2XVF4-F1
#
_entry.id   AF-R2XVF4-F1
#
_cell.length_a   1.000
_cell.length_b   1.000
_cell.length_c   1.000
_cell.angle_alpha   90.00
_cell.angle_beta   90.00
_cell.angle_gamma   90.00
#
_symmetry.space_group_name_H-M   'P 1'
#
loop_
_entity.id
_entity.type
_entity.pdbx_description
1 polymer ?
#
loop_
_entity_poly.entity_id
_entity_poly.type
_entity_poly.pdbx_seq_one_letter_code
_entity_poly.pdbx_strand_id
1 'polypeptide(L)'
;MTTFFAHWGTDDTRGYFDDQGDSVLWKAAMACALPFDPLAIKEIDIILPNPLKEGSLLLASDTFYYSPKNPLETLQEYAAAYSFAEYRVMSTCLRSFHTFGQYKAPCLTPFFALCPLEGGERSIWINPCRITNVEEHDGLTLAHLSAGGAFVLPLQRRSLMKRLVLTCLAYATLRREFLYFKTRGKRPSDYLAFENHPFSRLLSKRLLLESFSMPLGEFSKRYDTALLLHAYEQLETEAPTGESANLV
;
A
#
# COMPACT_ATOMS: atom_id res chain seq x y z
N MET A 1 3.37 -27.55 7.19
CA MET A 1 3.40 -26.09 7.29
C MET A 1 2.14 -25.67 8.01
N THR A 2 2.29 -25.28 9.26
CA THR A 2 1.18 -25.01 10.16
C THR A 2 0.99 -23.49 10.15
N THR A 3 -0.05 -23.03 9.47
CA THR A 3 -0.39 -21.61 9.35
C THR A 3 -0.47 -20.96 10.73
N PHE A 4 0.20 -19.81 10.93
CA PHE A 4 0.18 -19.03 12.17
C PHE A 4 -1.25 -18.90 12.73
N PHE A 5 -2.24 -18.64 11.88
CA PHE A 5 -3.65 -18.49 12.26
C PHE A 5 -4.40 -19.78 12.61
N ALA A 6 -3.84 -20.97 12.34
CA ALA A 6 -4.49 -22.25 12.65
C ALA A 6 -4.25 -22.73 14.09
N HIS A 7 -3.42 -22.04 14.89
CA HIS A 7 -3.07 -22.44 16.25
C HIS A 7 -3.49 -21.44 17.34
N TRP A 8 -4.07 -20.29 16.97
CA TRP A 8 -4.56 -19.31 17.93
C TRP A 8 -6.08 -19.38 18.06
N GLY A 9 -6.55 -20.45 18.71
CA GLY A 9 -7.87 -20.50 19.33
C GLY A 9 -7.69 -20.77 20.82
N THR A 10 -8.10 -19.83 21.68
CA THR A 10 -9.06 -20.05 22.80
C THR A 10 -9.19 -18.85 23.76
N ASP A 11 -8.28 -17.87 23.77
CA ASP A 11 -8.32 -16.82 24.82
C ASP A 11 -8.79 -15.42 24.36
N ASP A 12 -8.93 -15.19 23.06
CA ASP A 12 -9.54 -13.96 22.53
C ASP A 12 -10.77 -14.31 21.69
N THR A 13 -11.94 -13.90 22.18
CA THR A 13 -13.21 -14.12 21.49
C THR A 13 -13.35 -13.29 20.23
N ARG A 14 -12.49 -12.27 20.02
CA ARG A 14 -12.59 -11.35 18.88
C ARG A 14 -12.00 -11.93 17.60
N GLY A 15 -10.85 -12.60 17.66
CA GLY A 15 -10.22 -13.23 16.49
C GLY A 15 -9.77 -12.25 15.38
N TYR A 16 -9.57 -10.96 15.71
CA TYR A 16 -9.11 -9.92 14.78
C TYR A 16 -8.15 -8.93 15.47
N PHE A 17 -7.26 -8.29 14.70
CA PHE A 17 -6.41 -7.19 15.15
C PHE A 17 -7.24 -5.91 15.25
N ASP A 18 -7.36 -5.37 16.46
CA ASP A 18 -8.00 -4.07 16.74
C ASP A 18 -7.01 -2.90 16.63
N ASP A 19 -7.55 -1.68 16.62
CA ASP A 19 -6.81 -0.43 16.51
C ASP A 19 -6.21 0.05 17.85
N GLN A 20 -6.62 -0.51 18.98
CA GLN A 20 -6.18 -0.10 20.33
C GLN A 20 -5.06 -1.00 20.90
N GLY A 21 -4.83 -2.17 20.31
CA GLY A 21 -3.84 -3.13 20.80
C GLY A 21 -4.38 -4.08 21.87
N ASP A 22 -5.69 -4.15 22.06
CA ASP A 22 -6.34 -4.93 23.11
C ASP A 22 -6.45 -6.42 22.79
N SER A 23 -6.43 -6.78 21.50
CA SER A 23 -6.47 -8.17 21.05
C SER A 23 -5.20 -8.91 21.44
N VAL A 24 -5.35 -10.17 21.85
CA VAL A 24 -4.20 -11.03 22.17
C VAL A 24 -3.34 -11.32 20.93
N LEU A 25 -3.91 -11.16 19.73
CA LEU A 25 -3.20 -11.33 18.46
C LEU A 25 -2.03 -10.35 18.33
N TRP A 26 -2.14 -9.14 18.88
CA TRP A 26 -1.03 -8.18 18.90
C TRP A 26 0.17 -8.72 19.67
N LYS A 27 -0.04 -9.30 20.86
CA LYS A 27 1.04 -9.87 21.67
C LYS A 27 1.66 -11.09 20.97
N ALA A 28 0.84 -11.97 20.40
CA ALA A 28 1.30 -13.14 19.68
C ALA A 28 2.12 -12.75 18.44
N ALA A 29 1.60 -11.83 17.61
CA ALA A 29 2.29 -11.36 16.41
C ALA A 29 3.61 -10.67 16.74
N MET A 30 3.63 -9.81 17.77
CA MET A 30 4.85 -9.13 18.20
C MET A 30 5.91 -10.10 18.77
N ALA A 31 5.48 -11.18 19.43
CA ALA A 31 6.40 -12.19 19.96
C ALA A 31 7.06 -13.04 18.87
N CYS A 32 6.40 -13.24 17.73
CA CYS A 32 6.93 -14.02 16.60
C CYS A 32 7.45 -13.15 15.45
N ALA A 33 7.28 -11.82 15.50
CA ALA A 33 7.67 -10.94 14.41
C ALA A 33 9.19 -10.97 14.20
N LEU A 34 9.60 -11.16 12.95
CA LEU A 34 10.99 -11.01 12.55
C LEU A 34 11.36 -9.52 12.45
N PRO A 35 12.63 -9.13 12.64
CA PRO A 35 13.08 -7.80 12.29
C PRO A 35 12.77 -7.50 10.82
N PHE A 36 12.25 -6.30 10.54
CA PHE A 36 11.98 -5.86 9.18
C PHE A 36 13.30 -5.71 8.40
N ASP A 37 13.44 -6.51 7.34
CA ASP A 37 14.44 -6.35 6.28
C ASP A 37 13.70 -6.17 4.95
N PRO A 38 13.79 -4.99 4.32
CA PRO A 38 13.18 -4.75 3.01
C PRO A 38 13.48 -5.82 1.97
N LEU A 39 14.74 -6.26 1.89
CA LEU A 39 15.21 -7.15 0.84
C LEU A 39 14.75 -8.61 1.03
N ALA A 40 14.29 -8.95 2.24
CA ALA A 40 13.69 -10.25 2.54
C ALA A 40 12.23 -10.36 2.08
N ILE A 41 11.54 -9.22 1.88
CA ILE A 41 10.09 -9.17 1.62
C ILE A 41 9.80 -8.85 0.16
N LYS A 42 9.21 -9.80 -0.56
CA LYS A 42 8.84 -9.62 -1.97
C LYS A 42 7.57 -8.80 -2.18
N GLU A 43 6.60 -8.97 -1.30
CA GLU A 43 5.30 -8.33 -1.38
C GLU A 43 4.75 -8.15 0.03
N ILE A 44 4.21 -6.97 0.29
CA ILE A 44 3.59 -6.62 1.56
C ILE A 44 2.07 -6.73 1.42
N ASP A 45 1.43 -7.40 2.37
CA ASP A 45 -0.03 -7.56 2.38
C ASP A 45 -0.70 -6.45 3.20
N ILE A 46 -0.13 -6.12 4.36
CA ILE A 46 -0.57 -4.99 5.19
C ILE A 46 0.58 -4.42 6.02
N ILE A 47 0.52 -3.11 6.29
CA ILE A 47 1.32 -2.40 7.30
C ILE A 47 0.35 -1.76 8.28
N LEU A 48 0.55 -2.05 9.56
CA LEU A 48 -0.24 -1.54 10.67
C LEU A 48 0.65 -0.64 11.54
N PRO A 49 0.18 0.53 11.98
CA PRO A 49 0.84 1.25 13.06
C PRO A 49 0.78 0.37 14.33
N ASN A 50 1.88 0.28 15.08
CA ASN A 50 1.81 -0.35 16.39
C ASN A 50 0.99 0.56 17.32
N PRO A 51 -0.10 0.07 17.95
CA PRO A 51 -0.97 0.90 18.77
C PRO A 51 -0.36 1.22 20.15
N LEU A 52 0.55 0.37 20.64
CA LEU A 52 1.09 0.46 22.00
C LEU A 52 2.42 1.24 22.07
N LYS A 53 3.16 1.33 20.96
CA LYS A 53 4.46 2.01 20.90
C LYS A 53 4.76 2.50 19.49
N GLU A 54 5.83 3.28 19.34
CA GLU A 54 6.36 3.63 18.02
C GLU A 54 6.76 2.37 17.23
N GLY A 55 6.61 2.45 15.92
CA GLY A 55 6.91 1.37 15.00
C GLY A 55 5.70 0.85 14.21
N SER A 56 5.97 -0.16 13.40
CA SER A 56 5.00 -0.77 12.48
C SER A 56 5.09 -2.28 12.53
N LEU A 57 3.92 -2.93 12.45
CA LEU A 57 3.81 -4.36 12.22
C LEU A 57 3.41 -4.58 10.76
N LEU A 58 4.12 -5.46 10.07
CA LEU A 58 3.84 -5.82 8.68
C LEU A 58 3.43 -7.29 8.62
N LEU A 59 2.49 -7.61 7.75
CA LEU A 59 2.24 -8.99 7.32
C LEU A 59 2.65 -9.12 5.86
N ALA A 60 3.45 -10.15 5.58
CA ALA A 60 3.81 -10.53 4.23
C ALA A 60 3.78 -12.06 4.11
N SER A 61 2.94 -12.57 3.20
CA SER A 61 2.66 -13.99 3.01
C SER A 61 2.08 -14.67 4.25
N ASP A 62 2.89 -15.15 5.17
CA ASP A 62 2.46 -15.82 6.40
C ASP A 62 3.29 -15.39 7.61
N THR A 63 4.14 -14.38 7.43
CA THR A 63 5.15 -13.97 8.40
C THR A 63 4.93 -12.53 8.80
N PHE A 64 4.97 -12.28 10.11
CA PHE A 64 4.96 -10.94 10.68
C PHE A 64 6.37 -10.37 10.75
N TYR A 65 6.50 -9.08 10.45
CA TYR A 65 7.74 -8.33 10.57
C TYR A 65 7.51 -7.07 11.40
N TYR A 66 8.51 -6.67 12.17
CA TYR A 66 8.49 -5.45 12.98
C TYR A 66 9.53 -4.45 12.48
N SER A 67 9.07 -3.25 12.17
CA SER A 67 9.91 -2.08 11.92
C SER A 67 9.82 -1.13 13.13
N PRO A 68 10.95 -0.58 13.61
CA PRO A 68 10.91 0.46 14.63
C PRO A 68 10.40 1.81 14.11
N LYS A 69 10.22 1.96 12.78
CA LYS A 69 9.76 3.18 12.13
C LYS A 69 8.25 3.18 11.93
N ASN A 70 7.66 4.37 11.73
CA ASN A 70 6.23 4.47 11.43
C ASN A 70 5.89 3.85 10.05
N PRO A 71 4.60 3.61 9.75
CA PRO A 71 4.21 2.93 8.50
C PRO A 71 4.70 3.61 7.22
N LEU A 72 4.67 4.94 7.16
CA LEU A 72 5.13 5.69 5.99
C LEU A 72 6.65 5.59 5.81
N GLU A 73 7.41 5.77 6.88
CA GLU A 73 8.87 5.64 6.85
C GLU A 73 9.32 4.22 6.48
N THR A 74 8.64 3.21 7.02
CA THR A 74 8.88 1.79 6.70
C THR A 74 8.65 1.53 5.21
N LEU A 75 7.61 2.13 4.65
CA LEU A 75 7.30 2.03 3.22
C LEU A 75 8.32 2.76 2.34
N GLN A 76 8.82 3.91 2.79
CA GLN A 76 9.89 4.65 2.10
C GLN A 76 11.21 3.86 2.13
N GLU A 77 11.57 3.24 3.26
CA GLU A 77 12.71 2.35 3.37
C GLU A 77 12.58 1.14 2.44
N TYR A 78 11.39 0.54 2.39
CA TYR A 78 11.09 -0.52 1.42
C TYR A 78 11.30 -0.06 -0.02
N ALA A 79 10.69 1.06 -0.40
CA ALA A 79 10.80 1.59 -1.75
C ALA A 79 12.26 1.91 -2.14
N ALA A 80 13.03 2.50 -1.22
CA ALA A 80 14.43 2.83 -1.44
C ALA A 80 15.29 1.58 -1.67
N ALA A 81 15.09 0.51 -0.88
CA ALA A 81 15.86 -0.72 -1.00
C ALA A 81 15.70 -1.41 -2.37
N TYR A 82 14.52 -1.30 -2.99
CA TYR A 82 14.25 -1.85 -4.32
C TYR A 82 14.45 -0.84 -5.46
N SER A 83 14.92 0.37 -5.16
CA SER A 83 14.99 1.48 -6.12
C SER A 83 13.64 1.72 -6.82
N PHE A 84 12.54 1.53 -6.08
CA PHE A 84 11.22 1.89 -6.56
C PHE A 84 11.03 3.41 -6.54
N ALA A 85 10.03 3.85 -7.32
CA ALA A 85 9.64 5.24 -7.38
C ALA A 85 9.48 5.84 -5.99
N GLU A 86 10.13 6.98 -5.76
CA GLU A 86 9.97 7.71 -4.52
C GLU A 86 8.49 8.05 -4.33
N TYR A 87 7.98 7.80 -3.12
CA TYR A 87 6.57 7.98 -2.81
C TYR A 87 6.09 9.41 -3.11
N ARG A 88 6.93 10.43 -2.85
CA ARG A 88 6.62 11.83 -3.16
C ARG A 88 6.41 12.05 -4.66
N VAL A 89 7.33 11.56 -5.49
CA VAL A 89 7.26 11.65 -6.96
C VAL A 89 6.01 10.94 -7.48
N MET A 90 5.78 9.70 -7.04
CA MET A 90 4.61 8.92 -7.43
C MET A 90 3.30 9.60 -7.02
N SER A 91 3.23 10.12 -5.80
CA SER A 91 2.08 10.86 -5.29
C SER A 91 1.78 12.11 -6.13
N THR A 92 2.81 12.90 -6.46
CA THR A 92 2.68 14.08 -7.33
C THR A 92 2.19 13.69 -8.72
N CYS A 93 2.77 12.65 -9.31
CA CYS A 93 2.34 12.12 -10.61
C CYS A 93 0.86 11.74 -10.59
N LEU A 94 0.43 10.91 -9.62
CA LEU A 94 -0.96 10.45 -9.51
C LEU A 94 -1.95 11.60 -9.32
N ARG A 95 -1.62 12.59 -8.49
CA ARG A 95 -2.47 13.77 -8.26
C ARG A 95 -2.69 14.60 -9.53
N SER A 96 -1.71 14.63 -10.44
CA SER A 96 -1.84 15.36 -11.72
C SER A 96 -2.98 14.82 -12.60
N PHE A 97 -3.33 13.53 -12.46
CA PHE A 97 -4.27 12.85 -13.35
C PHE A 97 -5.74 13.06 -13.03
N HIS A 98 -6.07 13.65 -11.87
CA HIS A 98 -7.43 13.87 -11.33
C HIS A 98 -8.31 12.60 -11.18
N THR A 99 -8.00 11.53 -11.91
CA THR A 99 -8.71 10.26 -12.00
C THR A 99 -8.42 9.35 -10.81
N PHE A 100 -7.19 9.37 -10.29
CA PHE A 100 -6.77 8.50 -9.19
C PHE A 100 -7.15 9.05 -7.80
N GLY A 101 -7.83 10.20 -7.76
CA GLY A 101 -8.09 10.95 -6.54
C GLY A 101 -6.89 11.81 -6.11
N GLN A 102 -7.16 12.84 -5.31
CA GLN A 102 -6.15 13.85 -4.94
C GLN A 102 -5.66 13.72 -3.50
N TYR A 103 -6.43 13.05 -2.63
CA TYR A 103 -6.16 13.10 -1.20
C TYR A 103 -5.02 12.16 -0.78
N LYS A 104 -5.19 10.85 -0.96
CA LYS A 104 -4.23 9.84 -0.49
C LYS A 104 -3.74 8.99 -1.65
N ALA A 105 -2.46 9.16 -2.00
CA ALA A 105 -1.85 8.43 -3.09
C ALA A 105 -1.47 7.02 -2.63
N PRO A 106 -1.78 5.97 -3.41
CA PRO A 106 -1.23 4.65 -3.14
C PRO A 106 0.29 4.63 -3.33
N CYS A 107 0.95 3.70 -2.63
CA CYS A 107 2.30 3.29 -3.02
C CYS A 107 2.17 2.22 -4.09
N LEU A 108 2.88 2.41 -5.19
CA LEU A 108 2.81 1.55 -6.37
C LEU A 108 4.19 0.98 -6.66
N THR A 109 4.27 -0.33 -6.83
CA THR A 109 5.43 -1.01 -7.40
C THR A 109 4.98 -1.77 -8.65
N PRO A 110 5.91 -2.26 -9.49
CA PRO A 110 5.53 -3.16 -10.59
C PRO A 110 4.85 -4.46 -10.13
N PHE A 111 5.07 -4.87 -8.86
CA PHE A 111 4.69 -6.18 -8.35
C PHE A 111 3.47 -6.15 -7.44
N PHE A 112 3.24 -5.07 -6.70
CA PHE A 112 2.06 -4.90 -5.84
C PHE A 112 1.74 -3.42 -5.62
N ALA A 113 0.63 -3.15 -4.94
CA ALA A 113 0.26 -1.80 -4.53
C ALA A 113 -0.26 -1.81 -3.10
N LEU A 114 -0.01 -0.71 -2.39
CA LEU A 114 -0.52 -0.49 -1.05
C LEU A 114 -1.43 0.74 -1.02
N CYS A 115 -2.65 0.54 -0.53
CA CYS A 115 -3.66 1.56 -0.37
C CYS A 115 -3.59 2.16 1.04
N PRO A 116 -3.35 3.48 1.19
CA PRO A 116 -3.47 4.14 2.49
C PRO A 116 -4.93 4.32 2.88
N LEU A 117 -5.30 3.83 4.05
CA LEU A 117 -6.66 3.95 4.57
C LEU A 117 -6.89 5.31 5.25
N GLU A 118 -5.89 5.77 5.97
CA GLU A 118 -5.86 7.03 6.73
C GLU A 118 -4.83 8.01 6.14
N GLY A 119 -4.89 9.27 6.59
CA GLY A 119 -3.90 10.26 6.20
C GLY A 119 -2.76 10.28 7.21
N GLY A 120 -1.56 10.67 6.79
CA GLY A 120 -0.42 10.85 7.68
C GLY A 120 0.45 9.59 7.85
N GLU A 121 1.42 9.72 8.75
CA GLU A 121 2.52 8.77 8.95
C GLU A 121 2.08 7.44 9.56
N ARG A 122 1.03 7.45 10.39
CA ARG A 122 0.49 6.26 11.07
C ARG A 122 -0.66 5.58 10.32
N SER A 123 -0.84 5.85 9.03
CA SER A 123 -1.89 5.20 8.25
C SER A 123 -1.68 3.69 8.15
N ILE A 124 -2.78 2.93 8.22
CA ILE A 124 -2.79 1.55 7.73
C ILE A 124 -2.60 1.55 6.21
N TRP A 125 -1.73 0.67 5.72
CA TRP A 125 -1.51 0.43 4.29
C TRP A 125 -1.87 -1.00 3.96
N ILE A 126 -2.79 -1.21 3.02
CA ILE A 126 -3.31 -2.55 2.70
C ILE A 126 -3.21 -2.85 1.21
N ASN A 127 -2.82 -4.07 0.86
CA ASN A 127 -2.78 -4.53 -0.51
C ASN A 127 -4.18 -4.96 -0.97
N PRO A 128 -4.81 -4.24 -1.93
CA PRO A 128 -6.16 -4.55 -2.36
C PRO A 128 -6.28 -5.93 -3.01
N CYS A 129 -5.20 -6.47 -3.59
CA CYS A 129 -5.23 -7.78 -4.26
C CYS A 129 -5.21 -8.95 -3.28
N ARG A 130 -4.87 -8.70 -2.01
CA ARG A 130 -4.73 -9.71 -0.95
C ARG A 130 -5.95 -9.83 -0.06
N ILE A 131 -6.96 -8.96 -0.24
CA ILE A 131 -8.21 -9.00 0.52
C ILE A 131 -9.12 -10.11 -0.02
N THR A 132 -9.46 -11.08 0.83
CA THR A 132 -10.34 -12.21 0.50
C THR A 132 -11.80 -11.90 0.80
N ASN A 133 -12.04 -11.21 1.91
CA ASN A 133 -13.36 -10.78 2.37
C ASN A 133 -13.29 -9.43 3.09
N VAL A 134 -14.38 -8.68 3.03
CA VAL A 134 -14.62 -7.55 3.93
C VAL A 134 -15.98 -7.76 4.53
N GLU A 135 -16.13 -7.54 5.83
CA GLU A 135 -17.39 -7.66 6.54
C GLU A 135 -17.57 -6.51 7.53
N GLU A 136 -18.80 -6.33 8.00
CA GLU A 136 -19.12 -5.40 9.07
C GLU A 136 -19.57 -6.20 10.28
N HIS A 137 -18.92 -5.99 11.42
CA HIS A 137 -19.21 -6.68 12.68
C HIS A 137 -19.24 -5.63 13.78
N ASP A 138 -20.37 -5.52 14.49
CA ASP A 138 -20.57 -4.53 15.57
C ASP A 138 -20.19 -3.08 15.20
N GLY A 139 -20.48 -2.69 13.96
CA GLY A 139 -20.15 -1.36 13.44
C GLY A 139 -18.69 -1.16 13.01
N LEU A 140 -17.83 -2.16 13.20
CA LEU A 140 -16.45 -2.19 12.72
C LEU A 140 -16.40 -2.78 11.31
N THR A 141 -15.51 -2.23 10.46
CA THR A 141 -15.22 -2.83 9.15
C THR A 141 -13.99 -3.72 9.28
N LEU A 142 -14.15 -5.02 9.04
CA LEU A 142 -13.08 -6.01 9.09
C LEU A 142 -12.64 -6.40 7.67
N ALA A 143 -11.34 -6.46 7.44
CA ALA A 143 -10.77 -7.05 6.23
C ALA A 143 -10.01 -8.33 6.55
N HIS A 144 -10.28 -9.37 5.75
CA HIS A 144 -9.62 -10.66 5.80
C HIS A 144 -8.60 -10.74 4.67
N LEU A 145 -7.39 -11.20 4.96
CA LEU A 145 -6.31 -11.30 3.98
C LEU A 145 -6.06 -12.76 3.56
N SER A 146 -5.48 -12.99 2.38
CA SER A 146 -5.15 -14.34 1.89
C SER A 146 -4.02 -14.99 2.68
N ALA A 147 -3.15 -14.16 3.25
CA ALA A 147 -2.18 -14.48 4.29
C ALA A 147 -2.79 -15.03 5.60
N GLY A 148 -4.10 -14.82 5.78
CA GLY A 148 -4.82 -15.04 7.03
C GLY A 148 -4.88 -13.78 7.89
N GLY A 149 -5.67 -13.88 8.95
CA GLY A 149 -5.94 -12.78 9.87
C GLY A 149 -7.08 -11.87 9.41
N ALA A 150 -7.75 -11.28 10.40
CA ALA A 150 -8.77 -10.26 10.24
C ALA A 150 -8.29 -8.96 10.90
N PHE A 151 -8.49 -7.84 10.23
CA PHE A 151 -7.97 -6.53 10.65
C PHE A 151 -9.10 -5.51 10.68
N VAL A 152 -9.25 -4.82 11.82
CA VAL A 152 -10.14 -3.65 11.93
C VAL A 152 -9.58 -2.53 11.07
N LEU A 153 -10.43 -2.00 10.21
CA LEU A 153 -10.09 -0.90 9.32
C LEU A 153 -10.78 0.40 9.78
N PRO A 154 -10.09 1.54 9.69
CA PRO A 154 -10.58 2.86 10.15
C PRO A 154 -11.60 3.48 9.18
N LEU A 155 -12.16 2.69 8.25
CA LEU A 155 -13.04 3.16 7.19
C LEU A 155 -14.25 2.26 7.08
N GLN A 156 -15.42 2.88 6.92
CA GLN A 156 -16.62 2.17 6.48
C GLN A 156 -16.42 1.50 5.12
N ARG A 157 -17.11 0.37 4.90
CA ARG A 157 -17.03 -0.45 3.67
C ARG A 157 -17.12 0.36 2.37
N ARG A 158 -18.04 1.33 2.29
CA ARG A 158 -18.22 2.16 1.08
C ARG A 158 -16.98 3.02 0.77
N SER A 159 -16.41 3.65 1.79
CA SER A 159 -15.21 4.48 1.67
C SER A 159 -13.98 3.66 1.36
N LEU A 160 -13.84 2.49 2.00
CA LEU A 160 -12.81 1.51 1.70
C LEU A 160 -12.87 1.08 0.23
N MET A 161 -14.04 0.63 -0.24
CA MET A 161 -14.23 0.17 -1.62
C MET A 161 -13.83 1.24 -2.64
N LYS A 162 -14.23 2.50 -2.44
CA LYS A 162 -13.84 3.60 -3.33
C LYS A 162 -12.33 3.75 -3.41
N ARG A 163 -11.62 3.68 -2.27
CA ARG A 163 -10.15 3.80 -2.23
C ARG A 163 -9.46 2.64 -2.92
N LEU A 164 -9.86 1.40 -2.60
CA LEU A 164 -9.27 0.20 -3.18
C LEU A 164 -9.41 0.20 -4.71
N VAL A 165 -10.56 0.61 -5.26
CA VAL A 165 -10.76 0.72 -6.71
C VAL A 165 -9.79 1.72 -7.34
N LEU A 166 -9.60 2.89 -6.73
CA LEU A 166 -8.68 3.91 -7.23
C LEU A 166 -7.22 3.41 -7.18
N THR A 167 -6.83 2.74 -6.09
CA THR A 167 -5.52 2.10 -5.98
C THR A 167 -5.32 1.03 -7.05
N CYS A 168 -6.31 0.15 -7.27
CA CYS A 168 -6.26 -0.85 -8.31
C CYS A 168 -6.15 -0.23 -9.71
N LEU A 169 -6.88 0.85 -9.99
CA LEU A 169 -6.79 1.54 -11.28
C LEU A 169 -5.39 2.14 -11.49
N ALA A 170 -4.83 2.79 -10.46
CA ALA A 170 -3.49 3.35 -10.52
C ALA A 170 -2.41 2.26 -10.71
N TYR A 171 -2.52 1.16 -9.96
CA TYR A 171 -1.62 0.02 -10.06
C TYR A 171 -1.69 -0.68 -11.42
N ALA A 172 -2.90 -0.93 -11.94
CA ALA A 172 -3.09 -1.48 -13.27
C ALA A 172 -2.53 -0.56 -14.36
N THR A 173 -2.63 0.76 -14.18
CA THR A 173 -2.06 1.74 -15.11
C THR A 173 -0.54 1.65 -15.14
N LEU A 174 0.12 1.64 -13.97
CA LEU A 174 1.57 1.43 -13.88
C LEU A 174 1.99 0.10 -14.53
N ARG A 175 1.28 -0.98 -14.22
CA ARG A 175 1.57 -2.30 -14.78
C ARG A 175 1.34 -2.38 -16.28
N ARG A 176 0.38 -1.64 -16.83
CA ARG A 176 0.18 -1.57 -18.28
C ARG A 176 1.41 -0.98 -18.96
N GLU A 177 2.00 0.08 -18.41
CA GLU A 177 3.24 0.66 -18.95
C GLU A 177 4.42 -0.33 -18.81
N PHE A 178 4.58 -0.94 -17.64
CA PHE A 178 5.71 -1.84 -17.35
C PHE A 178 5.63 -3.20 -18.07
N LEU A 179 4.42 -3.74 -18.24
CA LEU A 179 4.17 -5.07 -18.83
C LEU A 179 3.59 -5.01 -20.24
N TYR A 180 3.64 -3.85 -20.89
CA TYR A 180 3.02 -3.63 -22.20
C TYR A 180 3.34 -4.74 -23.23
N PHE A 181 4.60 -5.17 -23.30
CA PHE A 181 5.03 -6.21 -24.23
C PHE A 181 4.65 -7.63 -23.81
N LYS A 182 4.42 -7.87 -22.52
CA LYS A 182 4.13 -9.20 -21.96
C LYS A 182 2.64 -9.48 -21.85
N THR A 183 1.84 -8.49 -21.47
CA THR A 183 0.40 -8.64 -21.20
C THR A 183 -0.39 -7.89 -22.26
N ARG A 184 -1.20 -8.60 -23.05
CA ARG A 184 -2.07 -7.99 -24.07
C ARG A 184 -3.48 -7.69 -23.54
N GLY A 185 -3.56 -7.29 -22.27
CA GLY A 185 -4.82 -6.94 -21.61
C GLY A 185 -5.37 -5.61 -22.13
N LYS A 186 -6.70 -5.47 -22.19
CA LYS A 186 -7.37 -4.24 -22.65
C LYS A 186 -7.97 -3.43 -21.49
N ARG A 187 -8.17 -4.07 -20.34
CA ARG A 187 -8.87 -3.50 -19.19
C ARG A 187 -7.91 -3.45 -17.99
N PRO A 188 -8.08 -2.49 -17.07
CA PRO A 188 -7.30 -2.44 -15.84
C PRO A 188 -7.27 -3.76 -15.07
N SER A 189 -8.42 -4.44 -14.97
CA SER A 189 -8.54 -5.74 -14.30
C SER A 189 -7.65 -6.84 -14.88
N ASP A 190 -7.29 -6.79 -16.18
CA ASP A 190 -6.42 -7.77 -16.83
C ASP A 190 -4.96 -7.65 -16.35
N TYR A 191 -4.59 -6.53 -15.71
CA TYR A 191 -3.24 -6.25 -15.18
C TYR A 191 -3.16 -6.41 -13.66
N LEU A 192 -4.21 -6.90 -13.00
CA LEU A 192 -4.26 -7.08 -11.56
C LEU A 192 -4.09 -8.55 -11.19
N ALA A 193 -3.26 -8.84 -10.19
CA ALA A 193 -3.04 -10.19 -9.68
C ALA A 193 -4.13 -10.59 -8.69
N PHE A 194 -5.40 -10.52 -9.08
CA PHE A 194 -6.50 -10.92 -8.22
C PHE A 194 -6.54 -12.44 -8.06
N GLU A 195 -6.52 -12.89 -6.81
CA GLU A 195 -6.89 -14.25 -6.46
C GLU A 195 -8.40 -14.47 -6.62
N ASN A 196 -8.84 -15.73 -6.77
CA ASN A 196 -10.25 -16.06 -7.01
C ASN A 196 -11.10 -16.05 -5.73
N HIS A 197 -11.17 -14.91 -5.07
CA HIS A 197 -12.00 -14.70 -3.88
C HIS A 197 -13.28 -13.92 -4.20
N PRO A 198 -14.35 -14.05 -3.40
CA PRO A 198 -15.58 -13.27 -3.58
C PRO A 198 -15.33 -11.76 -3.61
N PHE A 199 -14.46 -11.25 -2.72
CA PHE A 199 -14.14 -9.82 -2.67
C PHE A 199 -13.38 -9.35 -3.92
N SER A 200 -12.38 -10.09 -4.37
CA SER A 200 -11.60 -9.76 -5.58
C SER A 200 -12.48 -9.76 -6.82
N ARG A 201 -13.44 -10.69 -6.94
CA ARG A 201 -14.46 -10.71 -8.01
C ARG A 201 -15.40 -9.52 -7.96
N LEU A 202 -15.74 -9.03 -6.76
CA LEU A 202 -16.55 -7.84 -6.59
C LEU A 202 -15.77 -6.56 -6.94
N LEU A 203 -14.49 -6.51 -6.57
CA LEU A 203 -13.60 -5.39 -6.87
C LEU A 203 -13.31 -5.28 -8.37
N SER A 204 -13.05 -6.40 -9.05
CA SER A 204 -12.72 -6.43 -10.48
C SER A 204 -13.86 -5.98 -11.41
N LYS A 205 -15.13 -6.09 -10.95
CA LYS A 205 -16.33 -5.67 -11.69
C LYS A 205 -16.68 -4.19 -11.53
N ARG A 206 -15.82 -3.40 -10.88
CA ARG A 206 -16.06 -1.97 -10.70
C ARG A 206 -15.83 -1.24 -12.01
N LEU A 207 -16.74 -0.32 -12.37
CA LEU A 207 -16.73 0.41 -13.65
C LEU A 207 -15.36 1.03 -14.00
N LEU A 208 -14.67 1.58 -12.99
CA LEU A 208 -13.33 2.16 -13.19
C LEU A 208 -12.25 1.14 -13.63
N LEU A 209 -12.50 -0.16 -13.47
CA LEU A 209 -11.61 -1.24 -13.88
C LEU A 209 -12.03 -1.94 -15.19
N GLU A 210 -13.04 -1.40 -15.87
CA GLU A 210 -13.51 -1.92 -17.17
C GLU A 210 -12.73 -1.34 -18.35
N SER A 211 -12.27 -0.09 -18.25
CA SER A 211 -11.50 0.57 -19.30
C SER A 211 -10.48 1.54 -18.71
N PHE A 212 -9.30 1.63 -19.32
CA PHE A 212 -8.33 2.66 -18.95
C PHE A 212 -8.85 4.04 -19.36
N SER A 213 -8.76 5.00 -18.45
CA SER A 213 -9.14 6.39 -18.70
C SER A 213 -8.08 7.19 -19.46
N MET A 214 -6.87 6.64 -19.63
CA MET A 214 -5.75 7.34 -20.24
C MET A 214 -5.03 6.49 -21.30
N PRO A 215 -4.47 7.14 -22.34
CA PRO A 215 -3.61 6.47 -23.32
C PRO A 215 -2.38 5.83 -22.69
N LEU A 216 -1.79 4.85 -23.38
CA LEU A 216 -0.49 4.29 -23.05
C LEU A 216 0.60 5.38 -23.17
N GLY A 217 1.60 5.34 -22.29
CA GLY A 217 2.74 6.27 -22.26
C GLY A 217 2.47 7.58 -21.52
N GLU A 218 1.20 7.99 -21.38
CA GLU A 218 0.85 9.23 -20.68
C GLU A 218 1.25 9.17 -19.20
N PHE A 219 1.08 8.01 -18.55
CA PHE A 219 1.50 7.82 -17.15
C PHE A 219 3.02 8.02 -17.00
N SER A 220 3.83 7.34 -17.82
CA SER A 220 5.30 7.45 -17.78
C SER A 220 5.76 8.88 -18.05
N LYS A 221 5.17 9.54 -19.05
CA LYS A 221 5.48 10.94 -19.38
C LYS A 221 5.30 11.86 -18.17
N ARG A 222 4.18 11.75 -17.44
CA ARG A 222 3.94 12.59 -16.26
C ARG A 222 4.79 12.21 -15.06
N TYR A 223 5.10 10.92 -14.93
CA TYR A 223 6.02 10.45 -13.91
C TYR A 223 7.42 11.04 -14.13
N ASP A 224 7.94 11.00 -15.35
CA ASP A 224 9.25 11.55 -15.70
C ASP A 224 9.30 13.07 -15.45
N THR A 225 8.23 13.81 -15.79
CA THR A 225 8.13 15.23 -15.45
C THR A 225 8.16 15.46 -13.94
N ALA A 226 7.41 14.68 -13.16
CA ALA A 226 7.40 14.81 -11.70
C ALA A 226 8.77 14.47 -11.08
N LEU A 227 9.46 13.49 -11.64
CA LEU A 227 10.80 13.09 -11.21
C LEU A 227 11.83 14.20 -11.47
N LEU A 228 11.82 14.78 -12.67
CA LEU A 228 12.70 15.89 -13.05
C LEU A 228 12.49 17.12 -12.15
N LEU A 229 11.22 17.48 -11.90
CA LEU A 229 10.90 18.57 -10.99
C LEU A 229 11.39 18.29 -9.57
N HIS A 230 11.21 17.07 -9.09
CA HIS A 230 11.67 16.69 -7.75
C HIS A 230 13.19 16.74 -7.61
N ALA A 231 13.93 16.23 -8.59
CA ALA A 231 15.38 16.28 -8.61
C ALA A 231 15.89 17.74 -8.67
N TYR A 232 15.22 18.61 -9.43
CA TYR A 232 15.53 20.03 -9.48
C TYR A 232 15.34 20.72 -8.13
N GLU A 233 14.22 20.47 -7.43
CA GLU A 233 13.97 20.98 -6.07
C GLU A 233 15.06 20.56 -5.07
N GLN A 234 15.54 19.31 -5.15
CA GLN A 234 16.62 18.80 -4.30
C GLN A 234 17.94 19.55 -4.56
N LEU A 235 18.30 19.75 -5.84
CA LEU A 235 19.51 20.48 -6.22
C LEU A 235 19.49 21.94 -5.77
N GLU A 236 18.35 22.64 -5.87
CA GLU A 236 18.21 24.01 -5.36
C GLU A 236 18.36 24.08 -3.83
N THR A 237 17.91 23.06 -3.11
CA THR A 237 18.00 22.99 -1.65
C THR A 237 19.44 22.69 -1.18
N GLU A 238 20.19 21.92 -1.98
CA GLU A 238 21.60 21.56 -1.70
C GLU A 238 22.59 22.62 -2.18
N ALA A 239 22.18 23.55 -3.04
CA ALA A 239 23.01 24.66 -3.46
C ALA A 239 23.34 25.56 -2.25
N PRO A 240 24.62 25.81 -1.92
CA PRO A 240 24.96 26.70 -0.83
C PRO A 240 24.40 28.09 -1.14
N THR A 241 23.53 28.60 -0.26
CA THR A 241 23.15 30.01 -0.25
C THR A 241 24.42 30.84 -0.31
N GLY A 242 24.62 31.54 -1.43
CA GLY A 242 25.91 32.09 -1.82
C GLY A 242 26.66 32.77 -0.69
N GLU A 243 27.90 32.35 -0.48
CA GLU A 243 28.93 33.25 -0.03
C GLU A 243 28.87 34.49 -0.93
N SER A 244 28.51 35.61 -0.33
CA SER A 244 28.75 36.93 -0.90
C SER A 244 30.23 37.01 -1.21
N ALA A 245 30.61 36.72 -2.45
CA ALA A 245 31.92 37.05 -2.97
C ALA A 245 32.00 38.58 -3.01
N ASN A 246 32.43 39.17 -1.90
CA ASN A 246 33.01 40.50 -1.90
C ASN A 246 34.28 40.42 -2.75
N LEU A 247 34.14 40.80 -4.02
CA LEU A 247 35.26 41.17 -4.86
C LEU A 247 35.11 42.65 -5.22
N VAL A 248 36.10 43.38 -4.69
CA VAL A 248 36.50 44.79 -4.85
C VAL A 248 35.76 45.82 -4.00
#